data_AF-A0A4U0X0U1-F1
#
_entry.id   AF-A0A4U0X0U1-F1
#
_cell.length_a   1.000
_cell.length_b   1.000
_cell.length_c   1.000
_cell.angle_alpha   90.00
_cell.angle_beta   90.00
_cell.angle_gamma   90.00
#
_symmetry.space_group_name_H-M   'P 1'
#
loop_
_entity.id
_entity.type
_entity.pdbx_description
1 polymer ?
#
loop_
_entity_poly.entity_id
_entity_poly.type
_entity_poly.pdbx_seq_one_letter_code
_entity_poly.pdbx_strand_id
1 'polypeptide(L)'
;MAPMSLQDLVASLPTGETWGPAASEEKTLNGVPYAPFSKGDKLGRMADWTAEGRDKERGGRQQYTRNYRDQIYGAGTQTGFEIQQTEENTFSLVDNTRTTKTRGFGRGGGTVFRGRGQRGAQTQRGGRGTFQRVGGRGGQQGYDSRGGRGGGRGGRRFGWKDYDKPQRNRDASVVAKPDWKLLEEIDFARLMKLNLETSEGEDIDNYGFLYYYDRTFDKQPGAPTSQRKLNIIERAAYNVTTSDDPVIQELAEKDEATIFATDNILSML
;
A
#
# COMPACT_ATOMS: atom_id res chain seq x y z
N MET A 1 -0.38 39.83 -12.71
CA MET A 1 0.76 39.96 -11.78
C MET A 1 1.91 40.54 -12.56
N ALA A 2 2.46 41.69 -12.14
CA ALA A 2 3.65 42.25 -12.77
C ALA A 2 4.83 41.27 -12.62
N PRO A 3 5.73 41.16 -13.61
CA PRO A 3 6.89 40.29 -13.50
C PRO A 3 7.80 40.81 -12.38
N MET A 4 8.15 39.96 -11.42
CA MET A 4 9.10 40.32 -10.37
C MET A 4 10.47 40.62 -11.00
N SER A 5 11.07 41.75 -10.63
CA SER A 5 12.38 42.10 -11.15
C SER A 5 13.47 41.25 -10.48
N LEU A 6 14.58 41.05 -11.16
CA LEU A 6 15.71 40.28 -10.61
C LEU A 6 16.28 40.94 -9.34
N GLN A 7 16.17 42.26 -9.22
CA GLN A 7 16.57 43.00 -8.03
C GLN A 7 15.67 42.68 -6.84
N ASP A 8 14.36 42.56 -7.05
CA ASP A 8 13.42 42.18 -6.00
C ASP A 8 13.69 40.76 -5.48
N LEU A 9 14.05 39.84 -6.39
CA LEU A 9 14.44 38.48 -6.02
C LEU A 9 15.73 38.45 -5.19
N VAL A 10 16.75 39.21 -5.59
CA VAL A 10 18.02 39.29 -4.84
C VAL A 10 17.81 39.95 -3.47
N ALA A 11 16.98 40.99 -3.39
CA ALA A 11 16.63 41.64 -2.13
C ALA A 11 15.80 40.74 -1.19
N SER A 12 15.08 39.75 -1.74
CA SER A 12 14.31 38.78 -0.95
C SER A 12 15.15 37.64 -0.35
N LEU A 13 16.43 37.53 -0.73
CA LEU A 13 17.32 36.50 -0.20
C LEU A 13 17.69 36.80 1.27
N PRO A 14 17.61 35.83 2.18
CA PRO A 14 17.95 36.03 3.57
C PRO A 14 19.45 36.34 3.73
N THR A 15 19.76 37.39 4.49
CA THR A 15 21.13 37.89 4.73
C THR A 15 21.80 37.26 5.97
N GLY A 16 21.21 36.20 6.55
CA GLY A 16 21.70 35.54 7.76
C GLY A 16 22.74 34.44 7.47
N GLU A 17 23.58 34.13 8.46
CA GLU A 17 24.62 33.08 8.38
C GLU A 17 24.06 31.64 8.35
N THR A 18 22.77 31.46 8.63
CA THR A 18 22.12 30.14 8.66
C THR A 18 21.34 29.89 7.38
N TRP A 19 21.58 28.73 6.76
CA TRP A 19 20.80 28.28 5.61
C TRP A 19 19.47 27.67 6.07
N GLY A 20 18.35 28.26 5.62
CA GLY A 20 16.99 27.81 5.93
C GLY A 20 16.06 28.93 6.42
N PRO A 21 14.75 28.66 6.53
CA PRO A 21 13.82 29.62 7.12
C PRO A 21 14.15 29.84 8.61
N ALA A 22 13.99 31.07 9.09
CA ALA A 22 14.10 31.37 10.51
C ALA A 22 13.07 30.54 11.31
N ALA A 23 13.43 30.12 12.52
CA ALA A 23 12.50 29.41 13.39
C ALA A 23 11.29 30.31 13.69
N SER A 24 10.12 29.95 13.17
CA SER A 24 8.89 30.72 13.39
C SER A 24 8.27 30.38 14.74
N GLU A 25 7.99 31.38 15.56
CA GLU A 25 7.17 31.22 16.78
C GLU A 25 5.66 31.21 16.48
N GLU A 26 5.28 31.52 15.23
CA GLU A 26 3.90 31.52 14.78
C GLU A 26 3.33 30.11 14.69
N LYS A 27 2.25 29.85 15.46
CA LYS A 27 1.51 28.57 15.46
C LYS A 27 0.34 28.57 14.47
N THR A 28 0.10 29.69 13.81
CA THR A 28 -1.03 29.91 12.91
C THR A 28 -0.53 30.27 11.53
N LEU A 29 -1.10 29.63 10.51
CA LEU A 29 -0.89 29.99 9.12
C LEU A 29 -2.03 30.92 8.69
N ASN A 30 -1.75 32.20 8.40
CA ASN A 30 -2.76 33.21 8.03
C ASN A 30 -3.92 33.32 9.04
N GLY A 31 -3.62 33.26 10.34
CA GLY A 31 -4.60 33.33 11.43
C GLY A 31 -5.35 32.03 11.73
N VAL A 32 -5.10 30.94 10.99
CA VAL A 32 -5.71 29.63 11.24
C VAL A 32 -4.67 28.69 11.88
N PRO A 33 -5.00 27.99 12.99
CA PRO A 33 -4.13 26.97 13.55
C PRO A 33 -3.78 25.91 12.50
N TYR A 34 -2.50 25.61 12.36
CA TYR A 34 -2.07 24.59 11.41
C TYR A 34 -2.45 23.19 11.91
N ALA A 35 -3.18 22.44 11.08
CA ALA A 35 -3.46 21.04 11.27
C ALA A 35 -3.00 20.27 10.02
N PRO A 36 -2.12 19.26 10.14
CA PRO A 36 -1.67 18.47 9.01
C PRO A 36 -2.82 17.57 8.51
N PHE A 37 -2.94 17.41 7.20
CA PHE A 37 -3.96 16.56 6.58
C PHE A 37 -3.44 15.99 5.26
N SER A 38 -4.10 14.95 4.74
CA SER A 38 -3.80 14.37 3.43
C SER A 38 -4.98 14.56 2.48
N LYS A 39 -4.71 15.01 1.24
CA LYS A 39 -5.73 15.17 0.19
C LYS A 39 -6.22 13.83 -0.38
N GLY A 40 -5.48 12.74 -0.14
CA GLY A 40 -5.85 11.39 -0.57
C GLY A 40 -6.78 10.67 0.41
N ASP A 41 -7.09 11.30 1.56
CA ASP A 41 -7.92 10.68 2.59
C ASP A 41 -9.37 10.58 2.11
N LYS A 42 -10.02 9.45 2.45
CA LYS A 42 -11.38 9.18 2.01
C LYS A 42 -12.37 10.12 2.73
N LEU A 43 -13.12 10.88 1.95
CA LEU A 43 -14.22 11.73 2.43
C LEU A 43 -15.54 10.94 2.53
N GLY A 44 -16.51 11.44 3.31
CA GLY A 44 -17.88 10.91 3.34
C GLY A 44 -18.31 10.18 4.60
N ARG A 45 -17.75 10.52 5.77
CA ARG A 45 -18.24 10.02 7.06
C ARG A 45 -19.48 10.81 7.48
N MET A 46 -20.56 10.11 7.80
CA MET A 46 -21.80 10.70 8.32
C MET A 46 -21.74 10.72 9.85
N ALA A 47 -22.06 11.86 10.46
CA ALA A 47 -22.28 11.94 11.90
C ALA A 47 -23.76 11.61 12.17
N ASP A 48 -24.01 10.61 13.02
CA ASP A 48 -25.36 10.23 13.44
C ASP A 48 -25.43 10.31 14.98
N TRP A 49 -26.24 11.23 15.48
CA TRP A 49 -26.48 11.42 16.92
C TRP A 49 -27.56 10.50 17.49
N THR A 50 -28.26 9.74 16.63
CA THR A 50 -29.28 8.76 17.02
C THR A 50 -28.76 7.32 17.04
N ALA A 51 -27.53 7.11 16.56
CA ALA A 51 -26.89 5.81 16.55
C ALA A 51 -26.65 5.29 17.98
N GLU A 52 -27.53 4.40 18.46
CA GLU A 52 -27.27 3.66 19.70
C GLU A 52 -25.98 2.85 19.51
N GLY A 53 -25.01 3.00 20.42
CA GLY A 53 -23.67 2.40 20.35
C GLY A 53 -23.60 0.86 20.46
N ARG A 54 -24.59 0.12 19.96
CA ARG A 54 -24.72 -1.34 20.06
C ARG A 54 -23.80 -2.14 19.14
N ASP A 55 -23.04 -1.49 18.27
CA ASP A 55 -22.00 -2.18 17.48
C ASP A 55 -20.67 -2.36 18.25
N LYS A 56 -20.55 -1.83 19.48
CA LYS A 56 -19.33 -1.96 20.30
C LYS A 56 -19.07 -3.37 20.85
N GLU A 57 -20.06 -4.25 20.92
CA GLU A 57 -19.94 -5.53 21.66
C GLU A 57 -19.62 -6.75 20.80
N ARG A 58 -19.63 -6.64 19.47
CA ARG A 58 -19.33 -7.77 18.56
C ARG A 58 -17.98 -7.66 17.86
N GLY A 59 -16.94 -7.28 18.60
CA GLY A 59 -15.57 -7.26 18.06
C GLY A 59 -14.62 -6.41 18.90
N GLY A 60 -14.02 -7.02 19.92
CA GLY A 60 -13.26 -6.33 20.95
C GLY A 60 -12.19 -5.35 20.45
N ARG A 61 -12.05 -4.23 21.18
CA ARG A 61 -10.89 -3.32 21.36
C ARG A 61 -10.01 -2.91 20.15
N GLN A 62 -10.25 -3.41 18.94
CA GLN A 62 -9.41 -3.23 17.75
C GLN A 62 -10.10 -2.39 16.66
N GLN A 63 -11.39 -2.11 16.78
CA GLN A 63 -12.13 -1.34 15.79
C GLN A 63 -12.03 0.17 16.00
N TYR A 64 -11.82 0.63 17.24
CA TYR A 64 -11.59 2.05 17.52
C TYR A 64 -10.31 2.56 16.83
N THR A 65 -9.29 1.71 16.73
CA THR A 65 -8.03 2.03 16.03
C THR A 65 -8.13 1.98 14.51
N ARG A 66 -9.19 1.37 13.93
CA ARG A 66 -9.43 1.43 12.47
C ARG A 66 -10.06 2.74 12.03
N ASN A 67 -10.97 3.30 12.82
CA ASN A 67 -11.66 4.53 12.44
C ASN A 67 -10.75 5.77 12.51
N TYR A 68 -9.68 5.73 13.30
CA TYR A 68 -8.62 6.75 13.31
C TYR A 68 -7.46 6.48 12.34
N ARG A 69 -7.47 5.34 11.63
CA ARG A 69 -6.39 4.98 10.70
C ARG A 69 -6.52 5.59 9.30
N ASP A 70 -7.69 6.08 8.92
CA ASP A 70 -7.88 6.73 7.62
C ASP A 70 -7.26 8.14 7.55
N GLN A 71 -6.82 8.69 8.69
CA GLN A 71 -6.04 9.93 8.76
C GLN A 71 -4.64 9.58 9.25
N ILE A 72 -3.74 9.31 8.31
CA ILE A 72 -2.33 9.01 8.60
C ILE A 72 -1.59 10.27 9.08
N TYR A 73 -2.08 11.45 8.67
CA TYR A 73 -1.59 12.76 9.08
C TYR A 73 -2.72 13.52 9.79
N GLY A 74 -2.42 14.19 10.91
CA GLY A 74 -3.40 15.04 11.63
C GLY A 74 -4.23 14.36 12.71
N ALA A 75 -4.00 13.07 12.98
CA ALA A 75 -4.70 12.38 14.06
C ALA A 75 -4.36 13.02 15.43
N GLY A 76 -5.32 13.76 16.00
CA GLY A 76 -5.22 14.39 17.32
C GLY A 76 -4.81 15.87 17.32
N THR A 77 -4.74 16.54 16.16
CA THR A 77 -4.55 18.00 16.15
C THR A 77 -5.86 18.72 16.47
N GLN A 78 -5.76 19.68 17.39
CA GLN A 78 -6.86 20.49 17.94
C GLN A 78 -7.77 21.02 16.83
N THR A 79 -8.93 20.40 16.66
CA THR A 79 -10.03 21.02 15.95
C THR A 79 -10.60 22.11 16.84
N GLY A 80 -10.86 23.30 16.31
CA GLY A 80 -11.35 24.46 17.08
C GLY A 80 -12.75 24.30 17.71
N PHE A 81 -13.29 23.08 17.74
CA PHE A 81 -14.59 22.70 18.29
C PHE A 81 -14.42 21.47 19.18
N GLU A 82 -13.62 21.58 20.24
CA GLU A 82 -13.63 20.63 21.34
C GLU A 82 -14.80 20.99 22.26
N ILE A 83 -16.00 20.55 21.89
CA ILE A 83 -17.18 20.69 22.73
C ILE A 83 -17.07 19.60 23.80
N GLN A 84 -16.97 20.01 25.06
CA GLN A 84 -17.17 19.12 26.21
C GLN A 84 -18.59 18.54 26.10
N GLN A 85 -18.73 17.36 25.51
CA GLN A 85 -19.99 16.64 25.46
C GLN A 85 -20.30 16.13 26.87
N THR A 86 -20.97 16.96 27.67
CA THR A 86 -21.85 16.45 28.70
C THR A 86 -23.11 15.97 27.97
N GLU A 87 -23.28 14.66 27.85
CA GLU A 87 -24.49 14.06 27.25
C GLU A 87 -25.70 14.32 28.16
N GLU A 88 -26.26 15.52 28.08
CA GLU A 88 -27.37 15.97 28.92
C GLU A 88 -28.73 15.61 28.28
N ASN A 89 -29.08 14.32 28.28
CA ASN A 89 -30.44 13.83 27.97
C ASN A 89 -31.43 14.07 29.13
N THR A 90 -31.08 14.96 30.07
CA THR A 90 -31.83 15.18 31.32
C THR A 90 -32.94 16.22 31.18
N PHE A 91 -32.92 17.02 30.11
CA PHE A 91 -33.97 18.01 29.87
C PHE A 91 -35.16 17.39 29.15
N SER A 92 -36.35 17.54 29.73
CA SER A 92 -37.61 17.23 29.07
C SER A 92 -38.26 18.52 28.55
N LEU A 93 -38.82 18.46 27.34
CA LEU A 93 -39.60 19.55 26.78
C LEU A 93 -40.97 19.60 27.48
N VAL A 94 -41.28 20.70 28.16
CA VAL A 94 -42.61 20.89 28.77
C VAL A 94 -43.58 21.36 27.70
N ASP A 95 -44.59 20.54 27.40
CA ASP A 95 -45.67 20.90 26.48
C ASP A 95 -46.68 21.82 27.20
N ASN A 96 -46.92 23.00 26.63
CA ASN A 96 -47.90 23.97 27.13
C ASN A 96 -49.28 23.85 26.47
N THR A 97 -49.52 22.78 25.69
CA THR A 97 -50.82 22.56 25.06
C THR A 97 -51.80 21.87 26.00
N ARG A 98 -52.96 22.52 26.24
CA ARG A 98 -53.98 22.09 27.19
C ARG A 98 -54.83 20.97 26.56
N THR A 99 -54.46 19.70 26.75
CA THR A 99 -55.21 18.55 26.20
C THR A 99 -56.36 18.11 27.13
N THR A 100 -57.58 18.04 26.56
CA THR A 100 -58.79 17.52 27.21
C THR A 100 -58.81 15.99 27.19
N LYS A 101 -58.91 15.36 28.37
CA LYS A 101 -59.00 13.89 28.53
C LYS A 101 -60.34 13.33 28.10
N THR A 102 -60.32 12.19 27.40
CA THR A 102 -61.44 11.24 27.37
C THR A 102 -60.92 9.84 27.71
N ARG A 103 -61.52 9.23 28.73
CA ARG A 103 -61.20 7.89 29.28
C ARG A 103 -61.76 6.77 28.40
N GLY A 104 -61.12 5.58 28.45
CA GLY A 104 -61.73 4.31 28.06
C GLY A 104 -60.96 3.07 28.55
N PHE A 105 -61.53 2.37 29.54
CA PHE A 105 -61.53 0.94 29.90
C PHE A 105 -60.39 0.01 29.41
N GLY A 106 -59.79 -0.92 30.17
CA GLY A 106 -60.07 -1.49 31.50
C GLY A 106 -59.46 -2.90 31.62
N ARG A 107 -59.16 -3.34 32.86
CA ARG A 107 -58.90 -4.73 33.34
C ARG A 107 -57.69 -5.48 32.73
N GLY A 108 -56.77 -6.11 33.46
CA GLY A 108 -56.71 -6.52 34.86
C GLY A 108 -55.85 -7.79 34.97
N GLY A 109 -55.12 -7.95 36.10
CA GLY A 109 -54.56 -9.21 36.61
C GLY A 109 -53.33 -9.74 35.87
N GLY A 110 -52.21 -10.10 36.46
CA GLY A 110 -52.03 -10.76 37.75
C GLY A 110 -51.49 -12.18 37.53
N THR A 111 -50.43 -12.52 38.29
CA THR A 111 -49.94 -13.89 38.64
C THR A 111 -48.91 -14.61 37.76
N VAL A 112 -47.69 -14.62 38.31
CA VAL A 112 -46.70 -15.70 38.48
C VAL A 112 -47.19 -17.15 38.26
N PHE A 113 -46.42 -17.98 37.53
CA PHE A 113 -46.23 -19.41 37.84
C PHE A 113 -44.91 -19.96 37.27
N ARG A 114 -44.09 -20.60 38.14
CA ARG A 114 -42.90 -21.42 37.81
C ARG A 114 -43.34 -22.87 37.56
N GLY A 115 -42.66 -23.60 36.66
CA GLY A 115 -42.84 -25.06 36.54
C GLY A 115 -41.76 -25.75 35.68
N ARG A 116 -41.05 -26.72 36.28
CA ARG A 116 -40.07 -27.66 35.69
C ARG A 116 -40.77 -28.93 35.16
N GLY A 117 -40.18 -29.59 34.15
CA GLY A 117 -40.37 -31.03 33.82
C GLY A 117 -40.43 -31.29 32.31
N GLN A 118 -39.40 -31.82 31.63
CA GLN A 118 -38.98 -33.23 31.45
C GLN A 118 -39.86 -34.10 30.50
N ARG A 119 -39.17 -34.62 29.45
CA ARG A 119 -39.28 -35.92 28.72
C ARG A 119 -40.19 -36.08 27.48
N GLY A 120 -39.61 -36.78 26.48
CA GLY A 120 -40.24 -37.56 25.40
C GLY A 120 -40.05 -36.92 24.02
N ALA A 121 -39.14 -37.38 23.14
CA ALA A 121 -39.24 -38.56 22.25
C ALA A 121 -40.52 -38.48 21.36
N GLN A 122 -40.57 -38.70 20.05
CA GLN A 122 -39.72 -39.37 19.06
C GLN A 122 -40.40 -39.17 17.67
N THR A 123 -39.68 -39.44 16.57
CA THR A 123 -40.22 -39.96 15.28
C THR A 123 -40.98 -38.97 14.39
N GLN A 124 -40.36 -38.36 13.38
CA GLN A 124 -40.23 -38.85 11.99
C GLN A 124 -41.51 -39.47 11.37
N ARG A 125 -42.04 -38.83 10.31
CA ARG A 125 -42.07 -39.36 8.90
C ARG A 125 -43.35 -39.02 8.13
N GLY A 126 -43.14 -38.51 6.91
CA GLY A 126 -44.05 -38.61 5.75
C GLY A 126 -44.94 -37.37 5.55
N GLY A 127 -45.02 -36.72 4.39
CA GLY A 127 -44.55 -37.01 3.04
C GLY A 127 -45.69 -36.84 2.04
N ARG A 128 -45.50 -36.00 0.99
CA ARG A 128 -45.98 -36.10 -0.41
C ARG A 128 -45.97 -34.73 -1.11
N GLY A 129 -45.49 -34.69 -2.35
CA GLY A 129 -45.60 -33.50 -3.22
C GLY A 129 -44.56 -33.43 -4.35
N THR A 130 -44.76 -34.25 -5.37
CA THR A 130 -44.00 -34.49 -6.62
C THR A 130 -43.74 -33.24 -7.48
N PHE A 131 -42.60 -33.18 -8.21
CA PHE A 131 -42.53 -32.91 -9.66
C PHE A 131 -41.13 -33.27 -10.24
N GLN A 132 -41.13 -34.01 -11.35
CA GLN A 132 -39.99 -34.58 -12.08
C GLN A 132 -39.43 -33.65 -13.17
N ARG A 133 -38.13 -33.79 -13.52
CA ARG A 133 -37.66 -34.09 -14.89
C ARG A 133 -36.14 -34.39 -15.01
N VAL A 134 -35.84 -35.52 -15.70
CA VAL A 134 -34.66 -35.88 -16.56
C VAL A 134 -33.28 -35.97 -15.85
N GLY A 135 -32.56 -37.10 -15.71
CA GLY A 135 -32.21 -38.23 -16.62
C GLY A 135 -30.73 -38.08 -17.07
N GLY A 136 -29.76 -39.00 -16.94
CA GLY A 136 -29.62 -40.33 -16.35
C GLY A 136 -28.15 -40.87 -16.42
N ARG A 137 -27.92 -42.05 -15.81
CA ARG A 137 -26.84 -43.07 -15.97
C ARG A 137 -25.33 -42.74 -15.78
N GLY A 138 -24.75 -43.39 -14.75
CA GLY A 138 -23.86 -44.56 -14.94
C GLY A 138 -22.36 -44.45 -14.60
N GLY A 139 -21.82 -45.45 -13.86
CA GLY A 139 -20.39 -45.83 -13.82
C GLY A 139 -19.60 -45.34 -12.60
N GLN A 140 -19.39 -46.09 -11.51
CA GLN A 140 -18.57 -47.28 -11.28
C GLN A 140 -17.08 -46.98 -10.93
N GLN A 141 -16.71 -47.45 -9.73
CA GLN A 141 -15.40 -47.73 -9.11
C GLN A 141 -14.09 -47.26 -9.79
N GLY A 142 -13.22 -46.63 -8.98
CA GLY A 142 -11.80 -46.45 -9.28
C GLY A 142 -10.99 -46.12 -8.03
N TYR A 143 -10.17 -47.08 -7.63
CA TYR A 143 -9.29 -47.16 -6.47
C TYR A 143 -8.05 -46.26 -6.66
N ASP A 144 -7.73 -45.37 -5.73
CA ASP A 144 -6.32 -45.19 -5.32
C ASP A 144 -6.16 -44.46 -3.98
N SER A 145 -5.68 -45.22 -2.99
CA SER A 145 -5.12 -44.74 -1.74
C SER A 145 -3.61 -44.70 -1.89
N ARG A 146 -3.02 -43.54 -2.18
CA ARG A 146 -1.58 -43.27 -2.01
C ARG A 146 -1.30 -41.77 -1.95
N GLY A 147 -0.93 -41.31 -0.75
CA GLY A 147 -0.04 -40.15 -0.56
C GLY A 147 -0.63 -38.78 -0.87
N GLY A 148 -1.17 -38.10 0.15
CA GLY A 148 -1.62 -36.72 0.01
C GLY A 148 -1.90 -36.01 1.34
N ARG A 149 -1.00 -36.11 2.33
CA ARG A 149 -0.98 -35.12 3.41
C ARG A 149 -0.53 -33.79 2.81
N GLY A 150 -1.49 -32.96 2.39
CA GLY A 150 -1.21 -31.63 1.85
C GLY A 150 -2.33 -31.02 1.02
N GLY A 151 -3.59 -31.29 1.36
CA GLY A 151 -4.73 -30.60 0.78
C GLY A 151 -4.67 -29.10 1.10
N GLY A 152 -4.47 -28.30 0.07
CA GLY A 152 -4.20 -26.88 0.16
C GLY A 152 -5.25 -26.06 0.92
N ARG A 153 -4.74 -25.02 1.57
CA ARG A 153 -5.34 -23.67 1.72
C ARG A 153 -4.34 -22.75 2.43
N GLY A 154 -3.05 -22.87 2.08
CA GLY A 154 -2.09 -21.80 2.25
C GLY A 154 -2.31 -20.78 1.15
N GLY A 155 -3.52 -20.22 1.07
CA GLY A 155 -3.78 -19.06 0.26
C GLY A 155 -2.74 -18.04 0.67
N ARG A 156 -1.91 -17.61 -0.29
CA ARG A 156 -1.02 -16.47 -0.15
C ARG A 156 -1.86 -15.39 0.51
N ARG A 157 -1.66 -15.17 1.82
CA ARG A 157 -2.21 -14.02 2.51
C ARG A 157 -1.41 -12.87 1.95
N PHE A 158 -1.79 -12.42 0.75
CA PHE A 158 -1.55 -11.08 0.27
C PHE A 158 -2.02 -10.19 1.41
N GLY A 159 -1.03 -9.73 2.18
CA GLY A 159 -1.30 -8.99 3.38
C GLY A 159 -2.00 -7.73 2.95
N TRP A 160 -3.03 -7.34 3.69
CA TRP A 160 -3.62 -6.00 3.70
C TRP A 160 -2.60 -4.85 3.98
N LYS A 161 -1.30 -5.13 3.90
CA LYS A 161 -0.16 -4.21 3.99
C LYS A 161 0.58 -4.02 2.66
N ASP A 162 0.25 -4.78 1.61
CA ASP A 162 0.87 -4.57 0.29
C ASP A 162 0.31 -3.32 -0.41
N TYR A 163 -0.86 -2.82 0.02
CA TYR A 163 -1.46 -1.56 -0.45
C TYR A 163 -0.89 -0.32 0.27
N ASP A 164 -0.23 -0.52 1.43
CA ASP A 164 0.51 0.52 2.19
C ASP A 164 1.93 0.73 1.64
N LYS A 165 2.31 0.05 0.55
CA LYS A 165 3.52 0.42 -0.18
C LYS A 165 3.16 1.67 -0.97
N PRO A 166 3.70 2.87 -0.63
CA PRO A 166 3.55 4.01 -1.52
C PRO A 166 4.08 3.56 -2.87
N GLN A 167 3.18 3.52 -3.86
CA GLN A 167 3.54 3.25 -5.23
C GLN A 167 4.55 4.35 -5.57
N ARG A 168 5.83 3.98 -5.59
CA ARG A 168 6.92 4.93 -5.81
C ARG A 168 6.69 5.50 -7.19
N ASN A 169 6.15 6.71 -7.26
CA ASN A 169 6.14 7.49 -8.47
C ASN A 169 7.60 7.64 -8.87
N ARG A 170 7.98 6.92 -9.93
CA ARG A 170 9.30 7.01 -10.53
C ARG A 170 9.20 8.14 -11.52
N ASP A 171 9.68 9.30 -11.12
CA ASP A 171 9.86 10.41 -12.03
C ASP A 171 10.88 10.02 -13.11
N ALA A 172 10.72 10.57 -14.31
CA ALA A 172 11.65 10.32 -15.40
C ALA A 172 13.06 10.77 -14.98
N SER A 173 14.07 9.96 -15.29
CA SER A 173 15.47 10.29 -14.98
C SER A 173 15.97 11.51 -15.75
N VAL A 174 15.31 11.86 -16.86
CA VAL A 174 15.66 13.00 -17.71
C VAL A 174 14.43 13.85 -17.98
N VAL A 175 14.63 15.17 -17.99
CA VAL A 175 13.60 16.17 -18.29
C VAL A 175 13.52 16.37 -19.80
N ALA A 176 12.38 16.04 -20.42
CA ALA A 176 12.16 16.25 -21.84
C ALA A 176 12.12 17.76 -22.17
N LYS A 177 12.90 18.17 -23.17
CA LYS A 177 12.95 19.56 -23.65
C LYS A 177 12.12 19.72 -24.94
N PRO A 178 11.58 20.93 -25.22
CA PRO A 178 10.69 21.16 -26.36
C PRO A 178 11.39 21.10 -27.74
N ASP A 179 12.72 21.14 -27.78
CA ASP A 179 13.54 21.02 -28.99
C ASP A 179 13.78 19.56 -29.41
N TRP A 180 13.43 18.58 -28.56
CA TRP A 180 13.60 17.16 -28.85
C TRP A 180 12.57 16.71 -29.89
N LYS A 181 13.06 16.05 -30.94
CA LYS A 181 12.22 15.47 -32.00
C LYS A 181 11.92 14.01 -31.68
N LEU A 182 10.64 13.67 -31.58
CA LEU A 182 10.20 12.29 -31.47
C LEU A 182 10.56 11.56 -32.78
N LEU A 183 11.35 10.48 -32.69
CA LEU A 183 11.72 9.63 -33.83
C LEU A 183 10.81 8.41 -33.93
N GLU A 184 10.80 7.58 -32.89
CA GLU A 184 9.97 6.38 -32.81
C GLU A 184 9.43 6.19 -31.39
N GLU A 185 8.24 5.62 -31.30
CA GLU A 185 7.65 5.14 -30.06
C GLU A 185 7.55 3.61 -30.10
N ILE A 186 8.19 2.95 -29.13
CA ILE A 186 8.24 1.50 -29.02
C ILE A 186 7.62 1.10 -27.68
N ASP A 187 6.58 0.27 -27.72
CA ASP A 187 5.93 -0.26 -26.52
C ASP A 187 6.57 -1.58 -26.08
N PHE A 188 6.41 -1.93 -24.80
CA PHE A 188 6.97 -3.18 -24.28
C PHE A 188 6.38 -4.44 -24.94
N ALA A 189 5.15 -4.37 -25.45
CA ALA A 189 4.52 -5.49 -26.12
C ALA A 189 5.17 -5.82 -27.48
N ARG A 190 5.71 -4.82 -28.19
CA ARG A 190 6.56 -5.05 -29.38
C ARG A 190 7.89 -5.68 -29.00
N LEU A 191 8.56 -5.19 -27.94
CA LEU A 191 9.86 -5.70 -27.51
C LEU A 191 9.82 -7.19 -27.09
N MET A 192 8.79 -7.63 -26.37
CA MET A 192 8.68 -9.02 -25.91
C MET A 192 8.61 -10.07 -27.04
N LYS A 193 8.31 -9.66 -28.27
CA LYS A 193 8.19 -10.57 -29.43
C LYS A 193 9.47 -10.64 -30.26
N LEU A 194 10.43 -9.75 -30.00
CA LEU A 194 11.69 -9.74 -30.72
C LEU A 194 12.55 -10.91 -30.26
N ASN A 195 13.22 -11.55 -31.22
CA ASN A 195 14.18 -12.60 -30.97
C ASN A 195 15.30 -12.46 -32.01
N LEU A 196 16.54 -12.60 -31.55
CA LEU A 196 17.73 -12.58 -32.38
C LEU A 196 18.65 -13.71 -31.90
N GLU A 197 19.01 -14.61 -32.81
CA GLU A 197 20.03 -15.63 -32.54
C GLU A 197 21.41 -15.08 -32.92
N THR A 198 22.36 -15.17 -31.99
CA THR A 198 23.74 -14.68 -32.18
C THR A 198 24.74 -15.80 -31.88
N SER A 199 25.90 -15.76 -32.54
CA SER A 199 27.03 -16.63 -32.21
C SER A 199 27.67 -16.23 -30.88
N GLU A 200 28.53 -17.10 -30.35
CA GLU A 200 29.40 -16.73 -29.21
C GLU A 200 30.33 -15.58 -29.60
N GLY A 201 30.65 -14.73 -28.63
CA GLY A 201 31.60 -13.64 -28.80
C GLY A 201 33.04 -14.14 -28.91
N GLU A 202 33.89 -13.37 -29.58
CA GLU A 202 35.32 -13.61 -29.67
C GLU A 202 36.07 -12.59 -28.79
N ASP A 203 36.98 -13.09 -27.95
CA ASP A 203 37.83 -12.24 -27.11
C ASP A 203 38.96 -11.64 -27.97
N ILE A 204 38.95 -10.31 -28.12
CA ILE A 204 39.99 -9.58 -28.86
C ILE A 204 41.22 -9.37 -27.96
N ASP A 205 41.00 -8.76 -26.79
CA ASP A 205 42.04 -8.43 -25.82
C ASP A 205 41.52 -8.56 -24.39
N ASN A 206 42.45 -8.77 -23.44
CA ASN A 206 42.16 -8.91 -22.02
C ASN A 206 43.00 -7.94 -21.20
N TYR A 207 42.36 -7.13 -20.36
CA TYR A 207 43.01 -6.11 -19.55
C TYR A 207 42.71 -6.27 -18.06
N GLY A 208 43.63 -5.79 -17.22
CA GLY A 208 43.48 -5.74 -15.76
C GLY A 208 43.96 -7.01 -15.04
N PHE A 209 43.53 -7.16 -13.80
CA PHE A 209 43.84 -8.30 -12.95
C PHE A 209 42.69 -8.60 -12.00
N LEU A 210 42.58 -9.86 -11.58
CA LEU A 210 41.55 -10.35 -10.67
C LEU A 210 42.19 -10.93 -9.42
N TYR A 211 41.58 -10.66 -8.26
CA TYR A 211 41.97 -11.32 -7.02
C TYR A 211 41.29 -12.68 -6.91
N TYR A 212 41.95 -13.63 -6.26
CA TYR A 212 41.32 -14.90 -5.91
C TYR A 212 40.10 -14.68 -5.02
N TYR A 213 39.01 -15.36 -5.36
CA TYR A 213 37.82 -15.38 -4.52
C TYR A 213 38.06 -16.26 -3.28
N ASP A 214 37.78 -15.70 -2.10
CA ASP A 214 37.85 -16.43 -0.83
C ASP A 214 36.61 -17.32 -0.65
N ARG A 215 36.77 -18.62 -0.89
CA ARG A 215 35.69 -19.62 -0.74
C ARG A 215 35.13 -19.73 0.68
N THR A 216 35.78 -19.13 1.69
CA THR A 216 35.18 -19.10 3.04
C THR A 216 33.91 -18.27 3.11
N PHE A 217 33.63 -17.44 2.10
CA PHE A 217 32.37 -16.72 1.92
C PHE A 217 31.21 -17.59 1.41
N ASP A 218 31.47 -18.82 0.93
CA ASP A 218 30.42 -19.74 0.42
C ASP A 218 29.60 -20.40 1.54
N LYS A 219 29.91 -20.15 2.82
CA LYS A 219 29.18 -20.71 3.96
C LYS A 219 27.72 -20.31 3.89
N GLN A 220 26.82 -21.29 4.12
CA GLN A 220 25.38 -21.13 3.94
C GLN A 220 24.86 -19.83 4.60
N PRO A 221 24.13 -18.98 3.85
CA PRO A 221 23.61 -17.72 4.38
C PRO A 221 22.65 -18.02 5.54
N GLY A 222 22.90 -17.37 6.69
CA GLY A 222 22.04 -17.48 7.88
C GLY A 222 22.60 -18.30 9.05
N ALA A 223 23.73 -18.99 8.88
CA ALA A 223 24.45 -19.56 10.02
C ALA A 223 25.08 -18.44 10.87
N PRO A 224 25.02 -18.48 12.21
CA PRO A 224 25.69 -17.48 13.05
C PRO A 224 27.20 -17.34 12.78
N THR A 225 27.84 -18.40 12.29
CA THR A 225 29.26 -18.45 11.92
C THR A 225 29.55 -17.93 10.50
N SER A 226 28.52 -17.70 9.67
CA SER A 226 28.65 -17.06 8.35
C SER A 226 28.38 -15.57 8.38
N GLN A 227 27.88 -15.03 9.50
CA GLN A 227 27.72 -13.59 9.69
C GLN A 227 29.10 -12.93 9.85
N ARG A 228 29.42 -12.00 8.94
CA ARG A 228 30.63 -11.17 8.99
C ARG A 228 30.22 -9.71 8.86
N LYS A 229 30.91 -8.81 9.55
CA LYS A 229 30.71 -7.36 9.41
C LYS A 229 31.26 -6.93 8.05
N LEU A 230 30.48 -6.14 7.30
CA LEU A 230 30.95 -5.53 6.07
C LEU A 230 32.04 -4.51 6.41
N ASN A 231 33.22 -4.70 5.84
CA ASN A 231 34.32 -3.75 5.97
C ASN A 231 34.20 -2.71 4.85
N ILE A 232 34.36 -1.45 5.20
CA ILE A 232 34.50 -0.38 4.20
C ILE A 232 35.94 -0.48 3.68
N ILE A 233 36.07 -0.75 2.39
CA ILE A 233 37.37 -0.84 1.72
C ILE A 233 37.43 0.31 0.73
N GLU A 234 38.42 1.17 0.88
CA GLU A 234 38.69 2.23 -0.08
C GLU A 234 39.37 1.62 -1.30
N ARG A 235 38.64 1.55 -2.42
CA ARG A 235 39.15 1.17 -3.73
C ARG A 235 38.70 2.18 -4.76
N ALA A 236 39.55 2.44 -5.75
CA ALA A 236 39.14 3.16 -6.94
C ALA A 236 38.17 2.28 -7.74
N ALA A 237 36.97 2.80 -8.01
CA ALA A 237 36.02 2.21 -8.93
C ALA A 237 35.92 3.13 -10.16
N TYR A 238 36.22 2.57 -11.33
CA TYR A 238 36.18 3.31 -12.58
C TYR A 238 34.85 3.02 -13.29
N ASN A 239 34.06 4.05 -13.53
CA ASN A 239 32.81 3.99 -14.29
C ASN A 239 32.99 4.81 -15.56
N VAL A 240 33.84 4.32 -16.47
CA VAL A 240 34.19 5.00 -17.72
C VAL A 240 33.08 4.77 -18.74
N THR A 241 32.74 5.80 -19.51
CA THR A 241 31.75 5.66 -20.60
C THR A 241 32.42 5.06 -21.84
N THR A 242 31.64 4.50 -22.76
CA THR A 242 32.18 3.95 -24.03
C THR A 242 33.03 4.96 -24.80
N SER A 243 32.67 6.26 -24.74
CA SER A 243 33.40 7.32 -25.44
C SER A 243 34.67 7.76 -24.72
N ASP A 244 34.79 7.55 -23.41
CA ASP A 244 35.96 7.95 -22.62
C ASP A 244 36.98 6.80 -22.46
N ASP A 245 36.66 5.61 -22.97
CA ASP A 245 37.54 4.45 -22.93
C ASP A 245 38.61 4.54 -24.05
N PRO A 246 39.91 4.63 -23.71
CA PRO A 246 40.97 4.79 -24.70
C PRO A 246 41.16 3.56 -25.60
N VAL A 247 40.85 2.35 -25.12
CA VAL A 247 40.95 1.13 -25.93
C VAL A 247 39.87 1.13 -26.99
N ILE A 248 38.63 1.48 -26.61
CA ILE A 248 37.52 1.58 -27.56
C ILE A 248 37.79 2.69 -28.58
N GLN A 249 38.36 3.82 -28.17
CA GLN A 249 38.77 4.88 -29.10
C GLN A 249 39.79 4.39 -30.12
N GLU A 250 40.81 3.65 -29.70
CA GLU A 250 41.82 3.09 -30.60
C GLU A 250 41.21 2.10 -31.61
N LEU A 251 40.31 1.23 -31.16
CA LEU A 251 39.59 0.28 -32.02
C LEU A 251 38.67 1.00 -33.02
N ALA A 252 38.06 2.11 -32.60
CA ALA A 252 37.24 2.95 -33.47
C ALA A 252 38.09 3.70 -34.51
N GLU A 253 39.26 4.22 -34.14
CA GLU A 253 40.19 4.87 -35.07
C GLU A 253 40.73 3.91 -36.16
N LYS A 254 40.82 2.62 -35.84
CA LYS A 254 41.21 1.55 -36.77
C LYS A 254 40.06 1.01 -37.61
N ASP A 255 38.84 1.52 -37.43
CA ASP A 255 37.62 1.04 -38.08
C ASP A 255 37.39 -0.48 -37.92
N GLU A 256 37.73 -1.06 -36.76
CA GLU A 256 37.60 -2.50 -36.53
C GLU A 256 36.14 -2.96 -36.35
N ALA A 257 35.24 -2.05 -35.94
CA ALA A 257 33.82 -2.33 -35.76
C ALA A 257 32.96 -1.09 -36.03
N THR A 258 31.65 -1.30 -36.20
CA THR A 258 30.66 -0.23 -36.45
C THR A 258 29.89 0.19 -35.20
N ILE A 259 29.79 -0.70 -34.21
CA ILE A 259 29.03 -0.47 -32.98
C ILE A 259 29.95 -0.77 -31.79
N PHE A 260 30.08 0.21 -30.91
CA PHE A 260 30.84 0.10 -29.67
C PHE A 260 29.91 0.34 -28.49
N ALA A 261 30.01 -0.49 -27.46
CA ALA A 261 29.23 -0.37 -26.24
C ALA A 261 29.94 -1.06 -25.07
N THR A 262 29.57 -0.68 -23.84
CA THR A 262 29.97 -1.38 -22.62
C THR A 262 28.84 -2.29 -22.12
N ASP A 263 29.18 -3.30 -21.33
CA ASP A 263 28.25 -4.24 -20.68
C ASP A 263 27.10 -3.55 -19.94
N ASN A 264 27.38 -2.49 -19.19
CA ASN A 264 26.37 -1.74 -18.44
C ASN A 264 25.31 -1.10 -19.36
N ILE A 265 25.70 -0.63 -20.55
CA ILE A 265 24.78 -0.04 -21.52
C ILE A 265 23.97 -1.15 -22.18
N LEU A 266 24.63 -2.22 -22.62
CA LEU A 266 23.96 -3.35 -23.29
C LEU A 266 22.98 -4.09 -22.38
N SER A 267 23.29 -4.22 -21.08
CA SER A 267 22.40 -4.89 -20.12
C SER A 267 21.10 -4.12 -19.83
N MET A 268 21.08 -2.83 -20.14
CA MET A 268 19.94 -1.94 -19.91
C MET A 268 19.03 -1.74 -21.13
N LEU A 269 19.50 -2.12 -22.33
CA LEU A 269 18.74 -2.09 -23.58
C LEU A 269 17.83 -3.32 -23.70
#